data_AF-A0A2V9SNU2-F1
#
_entry.id   AF-A0A2V9SNU2-F1
#
_cell.length_a   1.000
_cell.length_b   1.000
_cell.length_c   1.000
_cell.angle_alpha   90.00
_cell.angle_beta   90.00
_cell.angle_gamma   90.00
#
_symmetry.space_group_name_H-M   'P 1'
#
loop_
_entity.id
_entity.type
_entity.pdbx_description
1 polymer ?
#
loop_
_entity_poly.entity_id
_entity_poly.type
_entity_poly.pdbx_seq_one_letter_code
_entity_poly.pdbx_strand_id
1 'polypeptide(L)'
;KLPYAEHFNLTIQREIARSAVVSIGYVGSRGRHLLSTVESNPGNPALCLATPGCDTRLEDSIFDLGGGNFVFGTRPFSVTSGRELNKITGIGSLDFQNNAWEATVANSNYNALQTSLEKKVGDFRFLAAYTWSKSIDNSSGFFDPINPFNPSLSRALSTFDIVHNFVVSYSYDLPFARAAHGVQGKLFSGWTISGITRFNTGFPVTLTEDDDNSLCGCSGADVPNYNGQSIHFLDPRKEGNLFFDPSPFTREELGHVGNAKRRFFHGPGINNWDLAFHKNTRIGERTALEFRAEFFNIFNHAQFMNNGSVVGEVNGNLGQVTSARDGRIGQVALKLSF
;
A
#
# COMPACT_ATOMS: atom_id res chain seq x y z
N LYS A 1 8.18 -20.43 17.44
CA LYS A 1 9.53 -20.16 16.87
C LYS A 1 9.80 -18.67 17.02
N LEU A 2 11.04 -18.21 17.18
CA LEU A 2 11.28 -16.77 17.32
C LEU A 2 11.28 -16.10 15.92
N PRO A 3 10.63 -14.94 15.76
CA PRO A 3 10.74 -14.12 14.55
C PRO A 3 12.18 -13.69 14.30
N TYR A 4 12.63 -13.72 13.04
CA TYR A 4 13.91 -13.12 12.64
C TYR A 4 13.85 -12.57 11.22
N ALA A 5 14.82 -11.72 10.88
CA ALA A 5 15.01 -11.18 9.54
C ALA A 5 16.48 -11.28 9.12
N GLU A 6 16.70 -11.63 7.86
CA GLU A 6 18.01 -11.62 7.21
C GLU A 6 18.07 -10.44 6.26
N HIS A 7 19.13 -9.64 6.35
CA HIS A 7 19.33 -8.47 5.49
C HIS A 7 20.57 -8.66 4.63
N PHE A 8 20.44 -8.33 3.35
CA PHE A 8 21.50 -8.43 2.35
C PHE A 8 21.68 -7.07 1.70
N ASN A 9 22.91 -6.62 1.56
CA ASN A 9 23.21 -5.46 0.73
C ASN A 9 24.52 -5.65 -0.03
N LEU A 10 24.57 -5.11 -1.24
CA LEU A 10 25.78 -4.98 -2.03
C LEU A 10 25.66 -3.70 -2.82
N THR A 11 26.59 -2.77 -2.63
CA THR A 11 26.58 -1.47 -3.30
C THR A 11 27.92 -1.21 -3.98
N ILE A 12 27.86 -0.79 -5.24
CA ILE A 12 29.01 -0.34 -6.02
C ILE A 12 28.80 1.13 -6.35
N GLN A 13 29.81 1.95 -6.04
CA GLN A 13 29.80 3.37 -6.33
C GLN A 13 31.02 3.74 -7.18
N ARG A 14 30.80 4.58 -8.19
CA ARG A 14 31.86 5.02 -9.10
C ARG A 14 31.62 6.44 -9.58
N GLU A 15 32.68 7.22 -9.62
CA GLU A 15 32.71 8.46 -10.40
C GLU A 15 32.79 8.08 -11.90
N ILE A 16 31.74 8.40 -12.65
CA ILE A 16 31.60 8.03 -14.07
C ILE A 16 31.98 9.18 -15.01
N ALA A 17 31.99 10.41 -14.50
CA ALA A 17 32.47 11.61 -15.15
C ALA A 17 32.83 12.64 -14.07
N ARG A 18 33.54 13.71 -14.44
CA ARG A 18 33.93 14.76 -13.50
C ARG A 18 32.71 15.26 -12.71
N SER A 19 32.78 15.13 -11.38
CA SER A 19 31.72 15.54 -10.45
C SER A 19 30.37 14.83 -10.69
N ALA A 20 30.39 13.62 -11.26
CA ALA A 20 29.22 12.78 -11.46
C ALA A 20 29.46 11.37 -10.89
N VAL A 21 28.69 11.01 -9.89
CA VAL A 21 28.84 9.78 -9.12
C VAL A 21 27.58 8.94 -9.31
N VAL A 22 27.76 7.69 -9.71
CA VAL A 22 26.69 6.70 -9.77
C VAL A 22 26.88 5.69 -8.65
N SER A 23 25.79 5.34 -7.98
CA SER A 23 25.73 4.22 -7.05
C SER A 23 24.67 3.23 -7.52
N ILE A 24 25.02 1.94 -7.52
CA ILE A 24 24.10 0.84 -7.83
C ILE A 24 24.18 -0.14 -6.67
N GLY A 25 23.05 -0.39 -6.03
CA GLY A 25 22.92 -1.26 -4.87
C GLY A 25 21.85 -2.32 -5.07
N TYR A 26 22.12 -3.54 -4.62
CA TYR A 26 21.11 -4.54 -4.34
C TYR A 26 20.82 -4.53 -2.84
N VAL A 27 19.54 -4.47 -2.46
CA VAL A 27 19.08 -4.56 -1.07
C VAL A 27 18.02 -5.65 -0.97
N GLY A 28 18.23 -6.58 -0.05
CA GLY A 28 17.31 -7.69 0.21
C GLY A 28 16.96 -7.79 1.69
N SER A 29 15.73 -8.22 1.99
CA SER A 29 15.28 -8.56 3.34
C SER A 29 14.39 -9.79 3.30
N ARG A 30 14.67 -10.78 4.16
CA ARG A 30 13.89 -12.00 4.28
C ARG A 30 13.41 -12.16 5.71
N GLY A 31 12.11 -11.98 5.94
CA GLY A 31 11.47 -12.24 7.22
C GLY A 31 11.02 -13.68 7.34
N ARG A 32 11.25 -14.28 8.52
CA ARG A 32 10.93 -15.67 8.83
C ARG A 32 10.29 -15.75 10.21
N HIS A 33 9.26 -16.59 10.33
CA HIS A 33 8.53 -16.79 11.58
C HIS A 33 7.98 -15.49 12.17
N LEU A 34 7.59 -14.56 11.30
CA LEU A 34 6.98 -13.30 11.71
C LEU A 34 5.63 -13.58 12.36
N LEU A 35 5.25 -12.69 13.27
CA LEU A 35 3.95 -12.73 13.94
C LEU A 35 2.83 -12.41 12.94
N SER A 36 1.76 -13.19 13.02
CA SER A 36 0.53 -13.01 12.27
C SER A 36 -0.61 -13.69 13.02
N THR A 37 -1.84 -13.43 12.61
CA THR A 37 -3.04 -14.08 13.14
C THR A 37 -3.51 -15.17 12.17
N VAL A 38 -3.96 -16.28 12.75
CA VAL A 38 -4.64 -17.36 12.04
C VAL A 38 -5.91 -17.69 12.82
N GLU A 39 -7.01 -17.89 12.14
CA GLU A 39 -8.24 -18.37 12.79
C GLU A 39 -8.03 -19.80 13.32
N SER A 40 -8.27 -20.03 14.61
CA SER A 40 -8.18 -21.36 15.24
C SER A 40 -9.54 -22.02 15.48
N ASN A 41 -10.63 -21.28 15.32
CA ASN A 41 -12.00 -21.75 15.44
C ASN A 41 -12.84 -21.40 14.19
N PRO A 42 -12.41 -21.77 12.97
CA PRO A 42 -13.20 -21.47 11.78
C PRO A 42 -14.48 -22.30 11.76
N GLY A 43 -15.60 -21.69 11.35
CA GLY A 43 -16.86 -22.39 11.10
C GLY A 43 -16.69 -23.53 10.09
N ASN A 44 -17.54 -24.54 10.20
CA ASN A 44 -17.61 -25.65 9.24
C ASN A 44 -18.68 -25.33 8.19
N PRO A 45 -18.29 -24.99 6.94
CA PRO A 45 -19.24 -24.55 5.93
C PRO A 45 -20.22 -25.67 5.53
N ALA A 46 -19.73 -26.90 5.45
CA ALA A 46 -20.56 -28.06 5.12
C ALA A 46 -21.62 -28.35 6.21
N LEU A 47 -21.27 -28.13 7.48
CA LEU A 47 -22.22 -28.26 8.58
C LEU A 47 -23.25 -27.14 8.56
N CYS A 48 -22.84 -25.89 8.27
CA CYS A 48 -23.78 -24.77 8.14
C CYS A 48 -24.77 -25.00 7.00
N LEU A 49 -24.29 -25.36 5.81
CA LEU A 49 -25.16 -25.68 4.67
C LEU A 49 -26.14 -26.85 4.93
N ALA A 50 -25.76 -27.80 5.79
CA ALA A 50 -26.61 -28.91 6.18
C ALA A 50 -27.58 -28.57 7.33
N THR A 51 -27.46 -27.40 7.96
CA THR A 51 -28.21 -26.98 9.13
C THR A 51 -29.29 -25.96 8.75
N PRO A 52 -30.58 -26.32 8.77
CA PRO A 52 -31.68 -25.39 8.52
C PRO A 52 -31.59 -24.12 9.37
N GLY A 53 -31.59 -22.96 8.70
CA GLY A 53 -31.52 -21.65 9.32
C GLY A 53 -30.10 -21.11 9.54
N CYS A 54 -29.05 -21.90 9.26
CA CYS A 54 -27.68 -21.38 9.23
C CYS A 54 -27.43 -20.61 7.93
N ASP A 55 -26.79 -19.46 8.05
CA ASP A 55 -26.44 -18.53 6.98
C ASP A 55 -25.23 -17.70 7.44
N THR A 56 -24.76 -16.78 6.59
CA THR A 56 -23.68 -15.84 6.86
C THR A 56 -23.77 -15.22 8.27
N ARG A 57 -22.66 -15.23 9.00
CA ARG A 57 -22.53 -14.67 10.36
C ARG A 57 -23.41 -15.34 11.42
N LEU A 58 -23.93 -16.54 11.16
CA LEU A 58 -24.73 -17.33 12.11
C LEU A 58 -24.01 -18.59 12.60
N GLU A 59 -22.70 -18.74 12.33
CA GLU A 59 -21.89 -19.92 12.70
C GLU A 59 -21.88 -20.17 14.21
N ASP A 60 -22.15 -19.14 15.01
CA ASP A 60 -22.26 -19.19 16.46
C ASP A 60 -23.70 -19.34 16.97
N SER A 61 -24.69 -19.62 16.11
CA SER A 61 -26.09 -19.75 16.51
C SER A 61 -26.48 -21.18 16.93
N ILE A 62 -27.49 -21.30 17.78
CA ILE A 62 -28.17 -22.58 18.04
C ILE A 62 -29.30 -22.73 17.03
N PHE A 63 -29.36 -23.88 16.37
CA PHE A 63 -30.42 -24.22 15.43
C PHE A 63 -31.26 -25.36 16.00
N ASP A 64 -32.54 -25.08 16.29
CA ASP A 64 -33.52 -26.10 16.67
C ASP A 64 -34.04 -26.81 15.42
N LEU A 65 -33.69 -28.08 15.28
CA LEU A 65 -34.11 -28.92 14.16
C LEU A 65 -35.47 -29.59 14.38
N GLY A 66 -36.10 -29.33 15.53
CA GLY A 66 -37.33 -29.99 15.97
C GLY A 66 -37.09 -31.37 16.57
N GLY A 67 -38.08 -31.85 17.34
CA GLY A 67 -38.02 -33.17 17.97
C GLY A 67 -36.95 -33.31 19.07
N GLY A 68 -36.47 -32.18 19.62
CA GLY A 68 -35.41 -32.16 20.63
C GLY A 68 -34.00 -32.27 20.07
N ASN A 69 -33.82 -32.17 18.75
CA ASN A 69 -32.52 -32.15 18.09
C ASN A 69 -32.05 -30.72 17.89
N PHE A 70 -30.82 -30.42 18.30
CA PHE A 70 -30.22 -29.11 18.16
C PHE A 70 -28.86 -29.22 17.47
N VAL A 71 -28.55 -28.25 16.62
CA VAL A 71 -27.18 -27.95 16.19
C VAL A 71 -26.71 -26.73 16.96
N PHE A 72 -25.47 -26.78 17.40
CA PHE A 72 -24.98 -26.06 18.55
C PHE A 72 -23.78 -25.22 18.12
N GLY A 73 -24.04 -24.31 17.17
CA GLY A 73 -23.02 -23.67 16.34
C GLY A 73 -22.43 -24.63 15.30
N THR A 74 -21.72 -24.05 14.34
CA THR A 74 -21.02 -24.78 13.26
C THR A 74 -19.51 -24.71 13.41
N ARG A 75 -18.98 -23.96 14.38
CA ARG A 75 -17.54 -23.94 14.72
C ARG A 75 -17.12 -25.10 15.63
N PRO A 76 -15.86 -25.55 15.57
CA PRO A 76 -15.33 -26.61 16.43
C PRO A 76 -15.44 -26.35 17.95
N PHE A 77 -15.38 -25.08 18.39
CA PHE A 77 -15.30 -24.68 19.80
C PHE A 77 -16.32 -23.61 20.23
N SER A 78 -17.50 -23.51 19.60
CA SER A 78 -18.57 -22.54 19.96
C SER A 78 -19.43 -23.01 21.15
N VAL A 79 -19.89 -22.10 22.04
CA VAL A 79 -20.62 -22.42 23.31
C VAL A 79 -22.05 -21.91 23.39
N THR A 80 -22.64 -21.51 22.28
CA THR A 80 -24.07 -21.77 22.10
C THR A 80 -24.38 -23.27 22.23
N SER A 81 -23.36 -24.13 22.22
CA SER A 81 -23.45 -25.57 22.36
C SER A 81 -23.95 -26.19 23.66
N GLY A 82 -24.13 -25.43 24.75
CA GLY A 82 -24.64 -26.00 26.01
C GLY A 82 -23.83 -27.19 26.56
N ARG A 83 -22.66 -27.49 25.97
CA ARG A 83 -21.70 -28.44 26.53
C ARG A 83 -21.01 -27.71 27.66
N GLU A 84 -21.57 -27.86 28.86
CA GLU A 84 -20.73 -27.88 30.04
C GLU A 84 -19.61 -28.88 29.77
N LEU A 85 -18.39 -28.40 29.51
CA LEU A 85 -17.21 -29.23 29.72
C LEU A 85 -17.31 -29.75 31.15
N ASN A 86 -17.25 -31.06 31.29
CA ASN A 86 -17.43 -31.80 32.54
C ASN A 86 -17.01 -30.97 33.78
N LYS A 87 -17.99 -30.54 34.60
CA LYS A 87 -17.81 -29.67 35.78
C LYS A 87 -16.78 -30.19 36.79
N ILE A 88 -16.35 -31.45 36.68
CA ILE A 88 -15.38 -32.10 37.56
C ILE A 88 -13.96 -31.50 37.43
N THR A 89 -13.59 -30.89 36.29
CA THR A 89 -12.22 -30.36 36.07
C THR A 89 -12.08 -28.83 36.17
N GLY A 90 -13.14 -28.10 36.52
CA GLY A 90 -13.05 -26.70 36.95
C GLY A 90 -12.66 -25.65 35.90
N ILE A 91 -12.77 -25.94 34.59
CA ILE A 91 -12.54 -24.96 33.52
C ILE A 91 -13.91 -24.57 32.96
N GLY A 92 -14.30 -23.30 33.14
CA GLY A 92 -15.61 -22.76 32.78
C GLY A 92 -15.91 -22.77 31.27
N SER A 93 -17.17 -22.46 30.94
CA SER A 93 -17.70 -22.26 29.60
C SER A 93 -16.80 -21.34 28.76
N LEU A 94 -16.11 -21.90 27.76
CA LEU A 94 -15.20 -21.14 26.90
C LEU A 94 -15.90 -20.70 25.62
N ASP A 95 -16.72 -19.64 25.72
CA ASP A 95 -17.40 -19.01 24.58
C ASP A 95 -16.40 -18.33 23.65
N PHE A 96 -16.06 -18.98 22.54
CA PHE A 96 -15.22 -18.39 21.51
C PHE A 96 -15.99 -18.28 20.22
N GLN A 97 -16.23 -17.03 19.79
CA GLN A 97 -16.56 -16.66 18.42
C GLN A 97 -15.34 -16.95 17.52
N ASN A 98 -15.01 -16.04 16.59
CA ASN A 98 -13.72 -16.08 15.91
C ASN A 98 -12.58 -16.02 16.94
N ASN A 99 -11.62 -16.95 16.85
CA ASN A 99 -10.49 -17.07 17.76
C ASN A 99 -9.19 -16.85 16.98
N ALA A 100 -8.81 -15.58 16.86
CA ALA A 100 -7.56 -15.17 16.25
C ALA A 100 -6.38 -15.64 17.12
N TRP A 101 -5.72 -16.70 16.68
CA TRP A 101 -4.53 -17.25 17.32
C TRP A 101 -3.27 -16.59 16.78
N GLU A 102 -2.47 -16.05 17.69
CA GLU A 102 -1.19 -15.47 17.35
C GLU A 102 -0.17 -16.57 17.04
N ALA A 103 0.39 -16.52 15.83
CA ALA A 103 1.33 -17.52 15.37
C ALA A 103 2.53 -16.91 14.65
N THR A 104 3.67 -17.59 14.79
CA THR A 104 4.94 -17.23 14.13
C THR A 104 5.06 -17.91 12.77
N VAL A 105 4.07 -17.68 11.92
CA VAL A 105 3.82 -18.37 10.63
C VAL A 105 3.99 -17.45 9.41
N ALA A 106 4.14 -16.15 9.62
CA ALA A 106 4.35 -15.22 8.52
C ALA A 106 5.81 -15.20 8.05
N ASN A 107 5.97 -14.93 6.76
CA ASN A 107 7.24 -14.87 6.05
C ASN A 107 7.15 -13.76 5.00
N SER A 108 8.23 -13.01 4.85
CA SER A 108 8.33 -11.94 3.86
C SER A 108 9.60 -12.08 3.03
N ASN A 109 9.57 -11.53 1.83
CA ASN A 109 10.72 -11.43 0.93
C ASN A 109 10.66 -10.11 0.18
N TYR A 110 11.65 -9.25 0.42
CA TYR A 110 11.84 -7.98 -0.25
C TYR A 110 13.18 -7.99 -0.99
N ASN A 111 13.19 -7.61 -2.26
CA ASN A 111 14.41 -7.44 -3.03
C ASN A 111 14.30 -6.16 -3.87
N ALA A 112 15.38 -5.39 -3.93
CA ALA A 112 15.42 -4.12 -4.62
C ALA A 112 16.75 -3.87 -5.31
N LEU A 113 16.67 -3.34 -6.53
CA LEU A 113 17.75 -2.63 -7.20
C LEU A 113 17.57 -1.13 -6.92
N GLN A 114 18.57 -0.53 -6.28
CA GLN A 114 18.62 0.90 -5.99
C GLN A 114 19.72 1.52 -6.84
N THR A 115 19.40 2.58 -7.57
CA THR A 115 20.37 3.32 -8.39
C THR A 115 20.26 4.79 -8.05
N SER A 116 21.40 5.46 -7.85
CA SER A 116 21.44 6.92 -7.73
C SER A 116 22.50 7.51 -8.64
N LEU A 117 22.22 8.72 -9.12
CA LEU A 117 23.14 9.55 -9.90
C LEU A 117 23.16 10.93 -9.26
N GLU A 118 24.32 11.31 -8.72
CA GLU A 118 24.58 12.66 -8.25
C GLU A 118 25.50 13.38 -9.24
N LYS A 119 25.16 14.62 -9.60
CA LYS A 119 25.99 15.45 -10.47
C LYS A 119 26.01 16.90 -9.97
N LYS A 120 27.21 17.48 -9.88
CA LYS A 120 27.45 18.87 -9.50
C LYS A 120 28.39 19.52 -10.51
N VAL A 121 27.88 20.37 -11.39
CA VAL A 121 28.68 21.02 -12.45
C VAL A 121 28.35 22.50 -12.50
N GLY A 122 29.33 23.33 -12.12
CA GLY A 122 29.14 24.78 -12.04
C GLY A 122 27.95 25.14 -11.15
N ASP A 123 26.98 25.83 -11.74
CA ASP A 123 25.77 26.32 -11.09
C ASP A 123 24.63 25.26 -11.05
N PHE A 124 24.85 24.08 -11.63
CA PHE A 124 23.86 23.01 -11.74
C PHE A 124 24.14 21.90 -10.72
N ARG A 125 23.10 21.52 -9.97
CA ARG A 125 23.10 20.40 -9.02
C ARG A 125 21.94 19.47 -9.36
N PHE A 126 22.20 18.17 -9.32
CA PHE A 126 21.26 17.14 -9.71
C PHE A 126 21.46 15.88 -8.88
N LEU A 127 20.36 15.31 -8.39
CA LEU A 127 20.33 14.01 -7.73
C LEU A 127 19.11 13.24 -8.23
N ALA A 128 19.36 12.14 -8.93
CA ALA A 128 18.32 11.18 -9.30
C ALA A 128 18.48 9.90 -8.48
N ALA A 129 17.37 9.34 -8.02
CA ALA A 129 17.29 8.07 -7.33
C ALA A 129 16.17 7.23 -7.95
N TYR A 130 16.47 5.98 -8.27
CA TYR A 130 15.53 5.00 -8.79
C TYR A 130 15.61 3.73 -7.95
N THR A 131 14.45 3.23 -7.53
CA THR A 131 14.32 1.93 -6.87
C THR A 131 13.38 1.08 -7.71
N TRP A 132 13.88 -0.07 -8.15
CA TRP A 132 13.06 -1.16 -8.67
C TRP A 132 12.99 -2.24 -7.60
N SER A 133 11.81 -2.50 -7.05
CA SER A 133 11.68 -3.45 -5.94
C SER A 133 10.50 -4.40 -6.08
N LYS A 134 10.51 -5.44 -5.27
CA LYS A 134 9.37 -6.35 -5.11
C LYS A 134 9.34 -6.88 -3.69
N SER A 135 8.18 -6.77 -3.06
CA SER A 135 7.85 -7.25 -1.72
C SER A 135 6.70 -8.25 -1.78
N ILE A 136 6.93 -9.45 -1.25
CA ILE A 136 5.93 -10.52 -1.17
C ILE A 136 5.89 -11.02 0.27
N ASP A 137 4.70 -11.16 0.83
CA ASP A 137 4.47 -11.76 2.13
C ASP A 137 3.20 -12.63 2.14
N ASN A 138 3.07 -13.46 3.18
CA ASN A 138 1.78 -14.05 3.54
C ASN A 138 1.10 -13.33 4.70
N SER A 139 1.65 -12.21 5.17
CA SER A 139 1.00 -11.28 6.10
C SER A 139 1.85 -10.01 6.16
N SER A 140 1.31 -8.86 5.77
CA SER A 140 2.03 -7.57 5.78
C SER A 140 2.06 -6.91 7.16
N GLY A 141 1.31 -7.43 8.11
CA GLY A 141 1.22 -6.94 9.48
C GLY A 141 0.32 -7.84 10.30
N PHE A 142 0.28 -7.61 11.60
CA PHE A 142 -0.45 -8.47 12.54
C PHE A 142 -1.95 -8.63 12.17
N PHE A 143 -2.58 -7.58 11.65
CA PHE A 143 -3.99 -7.57 11.23
C PHE A 143 -4.23 -7.92 9.76
N ASP A 144 -3.27 -8.55 9.09
CA ASP A 144 -3.41 -9.10 7.73
C ASP A 144 -3.45 -10.63 7.83
N PRO A 145 -4.59 -11.20 8.26
CA PRO A 145 -4.71 -12.60 8.66
C PRO A 145 -4.36 -13.55 7.52
N ILE A 146 -3.88 -14.73 7.88
CA ILE A 146 -3.63 -15.81 6.93
C ILE A 146 -4.90 -16.63 6.77
N ASN A 147 -5.25 -16.94 5.52
CA ASN A 147 -6.39 -17.75 5.16
C ASN A 147 -6.26 -19.11 5.87
N PRO A 148 -7.23 -19.47 6.73
CA PRO A 148 -7.14 -20.66 7.59
C PRO A 148 -7.32 -21.96 6.81
N PHE A 149 -7.99 -21.92 5.66
CA PHE A 149 -8.25 -23.10 4.82
C PHE A 149 -7.14 -23.34 3.80
N ASN A 150 -6.59 -22.27 3.23
CA ASN A 150 -5.52 -22.32 2.25
C ASN A 150 -4.51 -21.18 2.44
N PRO A 151 -3.50 -21.37 3.31
CA PRO A 151 -2.46 -20.37 3.57
C PRO A 151 -1.66 -19.90 2.34
N SER A 152 -1.70 -20.65 1.24
CA SER A 152 -1.01 -20.28 0.01
C SER A 152 -1.66 -19.07 -0.69
N LEU A 153 -2.97 -18.86 -0.53
CA LEU A 153 -3.70 -17.71 -1.09
C LEU A 153 -3.30 -16.40 -0.43
N SER A 154 -2.86 -16.45 0.83
CA SER A 154 -2.33 -15.29 1.54
C SER A 154 -0.97 -14.84 1.02
N ARG A 155 -0.18 -15.72 0.36
CA ARG A 155 1.13 -15.34 -0.20
C ARG A 155 0.94 -14.43 -1.43
N ALA A 156 1.04 -13.13 -1.21
CA ALA A 156 0.64 -12.08 -2.14
C ALA A 156 1.64 -10.91 -2.12
N LEU A 157 1.43 -9.88 -2.96
CA LEU A 157 2.20 -8.64 -2.85
C LEU A 157 1.99 -8.01 -1.47
N SER A 158 3.04 -7.47 -0.86
CA SER A 158 2.92 -6.75 0.41
C SER A 158 2.06 -5.48 0.26
N THR A 159 1.35 -5.05 1.31
CA THR A 159 0.44 -3.88 1.24
C THR A 159 1.18 -2.60 0.89
N PHE A 160 2.47 -2.56 1.20
CA PHE A 160 3.37 -1.44 0.98
C PHE A 160 4.32 -1.65 -0.22
N ASP A 161 4.08 -2.64 -1.08
CA ASP A 161 4.92 -2.88 -2.26
C ASP A 161 4.86 -1.72 -3.26
N ILE A 162 6.02 -1.17 -3.62
CA ILE A 162 6.15 -0.16 -4.68
C ILE A 162 7.22 -0.68 -5.65
N VAL A 163 6.79 -1.09 -6.85
CA VAL A 163 7.68 -1.70 -7.83
C VAL A 163 8.66 -0.68 -8.40
N HIS A 164 8.18 0.49 -8.81
CA HIS A 164 9.03 1.55 -9.34
C HIS A 164 8.88 2.79 -8.48
N ASN A 165 9.99 3.32 -7.98
CA ASN A 165 10.03 4.61 -7.30
C ASN A 165 11.21 5.42 -7.84
N PHE A 166 10.90 6.45 -8.61
CA PHE A 166 11.85 7.39 -9.18
C PHE A 166 11.63 8.77 -8.56
N VAL A 167 12.71 9.35 -8.05
CA VAL A 167 12.73 10.72 -7.52
C VAL A 167 13.94 11.42 -8.08
N VAL A 168 13.75 12.64 -8.58
CA VAL A 168 14.85 13.50 -9.00
C VAL A 168 14.70 14.86 -8.37
N SER A 169 15.78 15.37 -7.79
CA SER A 169 15.91 16.75 -7.35
C SER A 169 16.96 17.46 -8.19
N TYR A 170 16.66 18.70 -8.56
CA TYR A 170 17.54 19.52 -9.37
C TYR A 170 17.50 20.96 -8.91
N SER A 171 18.63 21.64 -9.02
CA SER A 171 18.71 23.09 -8.89
C SER A 171 19.70 23.67 -9.88
N TYR A 172 19.36 24.85 -10.39
CA TYR A 172 20.17 25.56 -11.35
C TYR A 172 20.19 27.05 -11.00
N ASP A 173 21.35 27.55 -10.64
CA ASP A 173 21.57 28.99 -10.48
C ASP A 173 21.74 29.59 -11.88
N LEU A 174 20.77 30.40 -12.32
CA LEU A 174 20.73 30.91 -13.69
C LEU A 174 21.86 31.92 -13.91
N PRO A 175 22.73 31.74 -14.92
CA PRO A 175 23.91 32.58 -15.12
C PRO A 175 23.57 33.90 -15.84
N PHE A 176 22.35 34.41 -15.76
CA PHE A 176 21.92 35.63 -16.47
C PHE A 176 22.77 36.85 -16.11
N ALA A 177 23.33 36.90 -14.89
CA ALA A 177 24.27 37.95 -14.46
C ALA A 177 25.60 37.92 -15.23
N ARG A 178 26.03 36.76 -15.74
CA ARG A 178 27.27 36.62 -16.50
C ARG A 178 27.13 37.15 -17.93
N ALA A 179 25.89 37.30 -18.41
CA ALA A 179 25.57 37.75 -19.77
C ALA A 179 25.12 39.22 -19.85
N ALA A 180 24.99 39.94 -18.73
CA ALA A 180 24.46 41.30 -18.68
C ALA A 180 25.37 42.26 -17.88
N HIS A 181 25.59 43.46 -18.40
CA HIS A 181 26.41 44.50 -17.76
C HIS A 181 25.54 45.57 -17.07
N GLY A 182 26.08 46.21 -16.02
CA GLY A 182 25.42 47.34 -15.33
C GLY A 182 24.16 46.99 -14.54
N VAL A 183 23.15 47.87 -14.57
CA VAL A 183 21.89 47.72 -13.81
C VAL A 183 21.10 46.48 -14.26
N GLN A 184 21.18 46.13 -15.54
CA GLN A 184 20.56 44.92 -16.10
C GLN A 184 21.18 43.66 -15.47
N GLY A 185 22.50 43.61 -15.32
CA GLY A 185 23.19 42.51 -14.63
C GLY A 185 22.72 42.31 -13.19
N LYS A 186 22.47 43.41 -12.45
CA LYS A 186 21.90 43.33 -11.09
C LYS A 186 20.46 42.82 -11.09
N LEU A 187 19.63 43.30 -12.02
CA LEU A 187 18.20 42.94 -12.09
C LEU A 187 17.99 41.46 -12.48
N PHE A 188 18.85 40.91 -13.33
CA PHE A 188 18.79 39.52 -13.79
C PHE A 188 19.65 38.56 -12.96
N SER A 189 20.38 39.04 -11.95
CA SER A 189 21.17 38.18 -11.07
C SER A 189 20.35 37.48 -9.98
N GLY A 190 20.90 36.39 -9.45
CA GLY A 190 20.42 35.73 -8.24
C GLY A 190 19.19 34.85 -8.41
N TRP A 191 18.82 34.52 -9.65
CA TRP A 191 17.76 33.56 -9.93
C TRP A 191 18.26 32.13 -9.76
N THR A 192 17.49 31.32 -9.04
CA THR A 192 17.66 29.87 -8.93
C THR A 192 16.34 29.21 -9.26
N ILE A 193 16.37 28.21 -10.14
CA ILE A 193 15.26 27.30 -10.37
C ILE A 193 15.59 25.99 -9.66
N SER A 194 14.66 25.45 -8.91
CA SER A 194 14.80 24.15 -8.28
C SER A 194 13.51 23.35 -8.38
N GLY A 195 13.62 22.04 -8.25
CA GLY A 195 12.45 21.18 -8.32
C GLY A 195 12.69 19.78 -7.78
N ILE A 196 11.57 19.11 -7.51
CA ILE A 196 11.51 17.70 -7.18
C ILE A 196 10.45 17.07 -8.08
N THR A 197 10.84 16.05 -8.82
CA THR A 197 9.92 15.25 -9.63
C THR A 197 9.87 13.85 -9.07
N ARG A 198 8.66 13.31 -8.91
CA ARG A 198 8.43 11.97 -8.37
C ARG A 198 7.50 11.18 -9.27
N PHE A 199 7.93 9.96 -9.59
CA PHE A 199 7.13 8.96 -10.26
C PHE A 199 7.20 7.67 -9.48
N ASN A 200 6.04 7.12 -9.09
CA ASN A 200 6.03 5.79 -8.51
C ASN A 200 4.79 4.99 -8.89
N THR A 201 4.90 3.67 -8.81
CA THR A 201 3.72 2.78 -8.84
C THR A 201 2.90 2.97 -7.56
N GLY A 202 1.60 2.73 -7.64
CA GLY A 202 0.72 2.69 -6.47
C GLY A 202 1.01 1.50 -5.56
N PHE A 203 0.32 1.45 -4.41
CA PHE A 203 0.32 0.26 -3.57
C PHE A 203 -0.59 -0.83 -4.16
N PRO A 204 -0.40 -2.11 -3.83
CA PRO A 204 -1.29 -3.18 -4.27
C PRO A 204 -2.74 -2.96 -3.84
N VAL A 205 -3.68 -3.32 -4.71
CA VAL A 205 -5.10 -3.38 -4.37
C VAL A 205 -5.34 -4.65 -3.57
N THR A 206 -5.90 -4.51 -2.36
CA THR A 206 -6.32 -5.64 -1.53
C THR A 206 -7.75 -6.00 -1.85
N LEU A 207 -7.94 -7.15 -2.50
CA LEU A 207 -9.25 -7.74 -2.75
C LEU A 207 -9.77 -8.40 -1.48
N THR A 208 -11.03 -8.13 -1.15
CA THR A 208 -11.74 -8.64 0.02
C THR A 208 -13.20 -8.90 -0.31
N GLU A 209 -13.81 -9.77 0.50
CA GLU A 209 -15.25 -9.90 0.65
C GLU A 209 -15.60 -9.79 2.15
N ASP A 210 -16.69 -9.11 2.47
CA ASP A 210 -17.14 -8.91 3.86
C ASP A 210 -18.48 -9.59 4.19
N ASP A 211 -19.00 -10.40 3.28
CA ASP A 211 -20.31 -11.04 3.39
C ASP A 211 -20.32 -12.37 4.17
N ASP A 212 -19.13 -12.92 4.49
CA ASP A 212 -18.97 -14.22 5.17
C ASP A 212 -19.57 -15.40 4.39
N ASN A 213 -19.52 -15.33 3.06
CA ASN A 213 -19.97 -16.41 2.19
C ASN A 213 -19.19 -17.70 2.39
N SER A 214 -17.94 -17.65 2.86
CA SER A 214 -17.23 -18.87 3.23
C SER A 214 -17.85 -19.63 4.40
N LEU A 215 -18.78 -19.03 5.16
CA LEU A 215 -19.44 -19.61 6.35
C LEU A 215 -18.45 -20.05 7.42
N CYS A 216 -17.30 -19.37 7.50
CA CYS A 216 -16.29 -19.64 8.50
C CYS A 216 -16.40 -18.67 9.69
N GLY A 217 -17.13 -17.55 9.53
CA GLY A 217 -17.19 -16.47 10.49
C GLY A 217 -15.79 -15.99 10.89
N CYS A 218 -14.87 -15.93 9.92
CA CYS A 218 -13.45 -15.75 10.16
C CYS A 218 -12.85 -14.70 9.22
N SER A 219 -11.76 -14.06 9.63
CA SER A 219 -11.12 -13.02 8.81
C SER A 219 -10.06 -13.60 7.87
N GLY A 220 -9.95 -13.02 6.67
CA GLY A 220 -8.92 -13.38 5.68
C GLY A 220 -9.20 -14.66 4.90
N ALA A 221 -10.38 -15.27 5.06
CA ALA A 221 -10.84 -16.35 4.20
C ALA A 221 -11.48 -15.79 2.93
N ASP A 222 -12.45 -14.89 3.08
CA ASP A 222 -13.29 -14.38 1.98
C ASP A 222 -12.50 -13.43 1.05
N VAL A 223 -12.43 -13.84 -0.20
CA VAL A 223 -11.79 -13.17 -1.34
C VAL A 223 -12.54 -13.60 -2.58
N PRO A 224 -12.64 -12.75 -3.62
CA PRO A 224 -13.46 -13.07 -4.78
C PRO A 224 -12.98 -14.30 -5.54
N ASN A 225 -13.89 -14.83 -6.35
CA ASN A 225 -13.52 -15.64 -7.50
C ASN A 225 -12.92 -14.76 -8.59
N TYR A 226 -11.77 -15.17 -9.11
CA TYR A 226 -11.07 -14.57 -10.24
C TYR A 226 -11.02 -15.56 -11.40
N ASN A 227 -11.53 -15.14 -12.56
CA ASN A 227 -11.64 -16.00 -13.75
C ASN A 227 -10.33 -16.13 -14.56
N GLY A 228 -9.25 -15.45 -14.15
CA GLY A 228 -7.94 -15.50 -14.82
C GLY A 228 -7.75 -14.51 -15.97
N GLN A 229 -8.76 -13.69 -16.32
CA GLN A 229 -8.64 -12.67 -17.36
C GLN A 229 -7.72 -11.53 -16.95
N SER A 230 -7.05 -10.91 -17.93
CA SER A 230 -6.18 -9.76 -17.66
C SER A 230 -6.94 -8.61 -17.03
N ILE A 231 -6.36 -7.95 -16.04
CA ILE A 231 -6.96 -6.78 -15.40
C ILE A 231 -6.85 -5.58 -16.34
N HIS A 232 -8.00 -5.03 -16.74
CA HIS A 232 -8.05 -3.85 -17.59
C HIS A 232 -8.06 -2.59 -16.73
N PHE A 233 -6.97 -1.82 -16.79
CA PHE A 233 -6.86 -0.55 -16.06
C PHE A 233 -7.59 0.57 -16.79
N LEU A 234 -8.33 1.36 -16.03
CA LEU A 234 -9.16 2.47 -16.48
C LEU A 234 -8.61 3.79 -15.94
N ASP A 235 -9.14 4.89 -16.47
CA ASP A 235 -8.79 6.22 -16.00
C ASP A 235 -9.81 6.67 -14.94
N PRO A 236 -9.45 6.71 -13.64
CA PRO A 236 -10.36 7.09 -12.56
C PRO A 236 -10.73 8.57 -12.58
N ARG A 237 -10.23 9.36 -13.53
CA ARG A 237 -10.68 10.74 -13.78
C ARG A 237 -11.94 10.81 -14.65
N LYS A 238 -12.39 9.68 -15.19
CA LYS A 238 -13.61 9.57 -15.98
C LYS A 238 -14.81 9.24 -15.10
N GLU A 239 -15.99 9.28 -15.70
CA GLU A 239 -17.25 8.90 -15.05
C GLU A 239 -17.16 7.50 -14.42
N GLY A 240 -17.64 7.37 -13.18
CA GLY A 240 -17.58 6.14 -12.39
C GLY A 240 -16.31 5.95 -11.57
N ASN A 241 -15.28 6.79 -11.74
CA ASN A 241 -14.03 6.78 -10.94
C ASN A 241 -13.32 5.41 -10.88
N LEU A 242 -13.52 4.54 -11.86
CA LEU A 242 -12.92 3.21 -11.88
C LEU A 242 -11.44 3.28 -12.25
N PHE A 243 -10.60 2.60 -11.47
CA PHE A 243 -9.19 2.37 -11.78
C PHE A 243 -8.96 1.04 -12.51
N PHE A 244 -9.82 0.05 -12.31
CA PHE A 244 -9.81 -1.19 -13.07
C PHE A 244 -11.23 -1.69 -13.35
N ASP A 245 -11.38 -2.49 -14.39
CA ASP A 245 -12.62 -3.19 -14.73
C ASP A 245 -12.86 -4.36 -13.75
N PRO A 246 -13.96 -4.37 -12.98
CA PRO A 246 -14.27 -5.44 -12.04
C PRO A 246 -14.74 -6.74 -12.69
N SER A 247 -15.03 -6.77 -14.00
CA SER A 247 -15.60 -7.93 -14.70
C SER A 247 -14.87 -9.29 -14.53
N PRO A 248 -13.55 -9.35 -14.27
CA PRO A 248 -12.87 -10.62 -14.00
C PRO A 248 -13.17 -11.22 -12.62
N PHE A 249 -13.79 -10.45 -11.72
CA PHE A 249 -14.08 -10.83 -10.34
C PHE A 249 -15.57 -11.08 -10.15
N THR A 250 -15.89 -12.15 -9.44
CA THR A 250 -17.26 -12.45 -9.03
C THR A 250 -17.26 -12.85 -7.57
N ARG A 251 -18.39 -12.62 -6.92
CA ARG A 251 -18.67 -13.16 -5.58
C ARG A 251 -18.44 -14.66 -5.55
N GLU A 252 -17.91 -15.17 -4.45
CA GLU A 252 -17.82 -16.58 -4.18
C GLU A 252 -19.20 -17.20 -3.88
N GLU A 253 -19.30 -18.53 -4.00
CA GLU A 253 -20.54 -19.25 -3.71
C GLU A 253 -20.65 -19.49 -2.20
N LEU A 254 -21.88 -19.46 -1.67
CA LEU A 254 -22.12 -19.72 -0.25
C LEU A 254 -21.55 -21.08 0.18
N GLY A 255 -20.76 -21.09 1.25
CA GLY A 255 -20.01 -22.21 1.79
C GLY A 255 -18.67 -22.49 1.11
N HIS A 256 -18.23 -21.63 0.17
CA HIS A 256 -16.95 -21.75 -0.51
C HIS A 256 -16.06 -20.54 -0.24
N VAL A 257 -14.75 -20.77 -0.24
CA VAL A 257 -13.74 -19.71 -0.22
C VAL A 257 -13.38 -19.39 -1.67
N GLY A 258 -13.36 -18.11 -2.06
CA GLY A 258 -12.96 -17.76 -3.41
C GLY A 258 -11.46 -18.00 -3.69
N ASN A 259 -11.10 -17.89 -4.97
CA ASN A 259 -9.81 -18.37 -5.48
C ASN A 259 -8.78 -17.26 -5.75
N ALA A 260 -9.15 -15.98 -5.65
CA ALA A 260 -8.26 -14.88 -5.93
C ALA A 260 -7.14 -14.82 -4.89
N LYS A 261 -5.94 -14.42 -5.33
CA LYS A 261 -4.96 -13.91 -4.36
C LYS A 261 -5.47 -12.56 -3.87
N ARG A 262 -5.38 -12.31 -2.57
CA ARG A 262 -5.77 -11.01 -1.99
C ARG A 262 -5.10 -9.80 -2.64
N ARG A 263 -3.86 -9.94 -3.15
CA ARG A 263 -3.10 -8.84 -3.79
C ARG A 263 -2.18 -9.36 -4.92
N PHE A 264 -2.42 -8.93 -6.15
CA PHE A 264 -1.58 -9.31 -7.29
C PHE A 264 -1.37 -8.22 -8.36
N PHE A 265 -1.98 -7.05 -8.18
CA PHE A 265 -1.80 -5.87 -9.03
C PHE A 265 -1.78 -4.59 -8.19
N HIS A 266 -1.25 -3.51 -8.77
CA HIS A 266 -1.07 -2.22 -8.12
C HIS A 266 -2.17 -1.23 -8.49
N GLY A 267 -2.51 -0.36 -7.53
CA GLY A 267 -3.37 0.79 -7.70
C GLY A 267 -2.69 1.96 -8.45
N PRO A 268 -3.36 3.12 -8.52
CA PRO A 268 -2.86 4.29 -9.23
C PRO A 268 -1.55 4.79 -8.61
N GLY A 269 -0.60 5.12 -9.49
CA GLY A 269 0.70 5.68 -9.12
C GLY A 269 0.70 7.20 -8.93
N ILE A 270 1.88 7.74 -8.64
CA ILE A 270 2.13 9.17 -8.55
C ILE A 270 2.90 9.65 -9.78
N ASN A 271 2.50 10.82 -10.27
CA ASN A 271 3.22 11.62 -11.26
C ASN A 271 3.20 13.08 -10.78
N ASN A 272 4.22 13.47 -10.02
CA ASN A 272 4.28 14.75 -9.33
C ASN A 272 5.47 15.60 -9.77
N TRP A 273 5.23 16.90 -9.91
CA TRP A 273 6.22 17.90 -10.27
C TRP A 273 6.09 19.10 -9.34
N ASP A 274 7.07 19.25 -8.47
CA ASP A 274 7.19 20.40 -7.57
C ASP A 274 8.31 21.30 -8.09
N LEU A 275 8.04 22.60 -8.19
CA LEU A 275 8.99 23.60 -8.69
C LEU A 275 9.05 24.80 -7.76
N ALA A 276 10.26 25.30 -7.55
CA ALA A 276 10.50 26.54 -6.82
C ALA A 276 11.38 27.49 -7.63
N PHE A 277 10.96 28.73 -7.71
CA PHE A 277 11.68 29.86 -8.28
C PHE A 277 12.13 30.75 -7.13
N HIS A 278 13.43 30.94 -7.02
CA HIS A 278 14.04 31.79 -6.02
C HIS A 278 14.79 32.93 -6.70
N LYS A 279 14.69 34.13 -6.14
CA LYS A 279 15.49 35.28 -6.54
C LYS A 279 16.06 35.96 -5.31
N ASN A 280 17.38 36.06 -5.24
CA ASN A 280 18.07 36.86 -4.23
C ASN A 280 18.71 38.08 -4.88
N THR A 281 18.24 39.28 -4.55
CA THR A 281 18.73 40.54 -5.11
C THR A 281 19.19 41.47 -4.00
N ARG A 282 20.45 41.93 -4.07
CA ARG A 282 20.95 42.99 -3.20
C ARG A 282 20.40 44.34 -3.68
N ILE A 283 19.68 45.04 -2.81
CA ILE A 283 19.16 46.38 -3.08
C ILE A 283 20.22 47.45 -2.76
N GLY A 284 21.00 47.24 -1.70
CA GLY A 284 22.09 48.11 -1.27
C GLY A 284 23.24 47.33 -0.64
N GLU A 285 24.12 48.00 0.10
CA GLU A 285 25.29 47.38 0.73
C GLU A 285 24.93 46.48 1.92
N ARG A 286 23.84 46.80 2.63
CA ARG A 286 23.38 46.08 3.82
C ARG A 286 22.04 45.36 3.60
N THR A 287 21.32 45.69 2.53
CA THR A 287 19.94 45.25 2.32
C THR A 287 19.82 44.26 1.17
N ALA A 288 19.19 43.12 1.42
CA ALA A 288 18.89 42.08 0.44
C ALA A 288 17.41 41.71 0.43
N LEU A 289 16.88 41.45 -0.77
CA LEU A 289 15.51 41.00 -1.00
C LEU A 289 15.52 39.58 -1.55
N GLU A 290 14.86 38.68 -0.83
CA GLU A 290 14.64 37.29 -1.24
C GLU A 290 13.18 37.13 -1.65
N PHE A 291 12.97 36.75 -2.92
CA PHE A 291 11.67 36.35 -3.45
C PHE A 291 11.67 34.83 -3.66
N ARG A 292 10.63 34.15 -3.19
CA ARG A 292 10.44 32.71 -3.36
C ARG A 292 9.02 32.46 -3.85
N ALA A 293 8.88 31.72 -4.94
CA ALA A 293 7.62 31.20 -5.43
C ALA A 293 7.73 29.68 -5.56
N GLU A 294 6.83 28.96 -4.90
CA GLU A 294 6.80 27.50 -4.86
C GLU A 294 5.48 26.98 -5.39
N PHE A 295 5.55 25.94 -6.19
CA PHE A 295 4.39 25.28 -6.77
C PHE A 295 4.51 23.79 -6.53
N PHE A 296 3.60 23.26 -5.71
CA PHE A 296 3.42 21.83 -5.51
C PHE A 296 2.43 21.33 -6.55
N ASN A 297 2.76 20.23 -7.23
CA ASN A 297 1.98 19.72 -8.37
C ASN A 297 1.73 20.81 -9.43
N ILE A 298 2.78 21.41 -9.98
CA ILE A 298 2.67 22.60 -10.87
C ILE A 298 1.81 22.35 -12.12
N PHE A 299 1.78 21.11 -12.63
CA PHE A 299 0.95 20.71 -13.76
C PHE A 299 -0.49 20.33 -13.38
N ASN A 300 -0.83 20.37 -12.09
CA ASN A 300 -2.15 20.05 -11.56
C ASN A 300 -2.65 18.66 -12.02
N HIS A 301 -1.75 17.67 -12.06
CA HIS A 301 -2.13 16.29 -12.34
C HIS A 301 -2.92 15.74 -11.15
N ALA A 302 -4.13 15.21 -11.39
CA ALA A 302 -4.87 14.50 -10.37
C ALA A 302 -4.04 13.29 -9.91
N GLN A 303 -3.79 13.22 -8.60
CA GLN A 303 -3.12 12.10 -7.96
C GLN A 303 -4.03 11.51 -6.92
N PHE A 304 -4.02 10.20 -6.80
CA PHE A 304 -4.88 9.50 -5.87
C PHE A 304 -4.12 9.19 -4.59
N MET A 305 -4.85 9.02 -3.49
CA MET A 305 -4.23 8.50 -2.27
C MET A 305 -3.64 7.12 -2.56
N ASN A 306 -2.59 6.70 -1.87
CA ASN A 306 -1.95 5.43 -2.23
C ASN A 306 -2.64 4.24 -1.55
N ASN A 307 -2.74 4.26 -0.22
CA ASN A 307 -3.28 3.12 0.54
C ASN A 307 -4.80 3.27 0.72
N GLY A 308 -5.57 2.23 0.39
CA GLY A 308 -7.02 2.20 0.54
C GLY A 308 -7.80 3.15 -0.38
N SER A 309 -7.16 3.74 -1.39
CA SER A 309 -7.85 4.64 -2.32
C SER A 309 -8.69 3.90 -3.35
N VAL A 310 -8.28 2.69 -3.74
CA VAL A 310 -9.04 1.81 -4.62
C VAL A 310 -9.80 0.82 -3.77
N VAL A 311 -11.12 0.77 -3.93
CA VAL A 311 -11.97 -0.21 -3.27
C VAL A 311 -11.68 -1.59 -3.86
N GLY A 312 -11.26 -2.53 -3.01
CA GLY A 312 -11.08 -3.94 -3.38
C GLY A 312 -12.20 -4.85 -2.87
N GLU A 313 -13.23 -4.28 -2.24
CA GLU A 313 -14.40 -4.99 -1.73
C GLU A 313 -15.38 -5.29 -2.88
N VAL A 314 -15.66 -6.58 -3.10
CA VAL A 314 -16.43 -7.07 -4.26
C VAL A 314 -17.92 -6.81 -4.10
N ASN A 315 -18.43 -6.83 -2.87
CA ASN A 315 -19.83 -6.52 -2.59
C ASN A 315 -20.15 -5.02 -2.61
N GLY A 316 -19.13 -4.18 -2.81
CA GLY A 316 -19.25 -2.73 -2.87
C GLY A 316 -18.91 -2.14 -4.23
N ASN A 317 -18.24 -1.00 -4.19
CA ASN A 317 -17.82 -0.24 -5.36
C ASN A 317 -16.49 -0.73 -5.93
N LEU A 318 -16.36 -2.03 -6.19
CA LEU A 318 -15.12 -2.66 -6.61
C LEU A 318 -14.43 -1.89 -7.75
N GLY A 319 -13.16 -1.57 -7.55
CA GLY A 319 -12.33 -0.85 -8.52
C GLY A 319 -12.50 0.66 -8.54
N GLN A 320 -13.43 1.25 -7.78
CA GLN A 320 -13.59 2.69 -7.69
C GLN A 320 -12.50 3.33 -6.83
N VAL A 321 -12.05 4.51 -7.24
CA VAL A 321 -11.17 5.37 -6.47
C VAL A 321 -12.00 6.33 -5.60
N THR A 322 -11.71 6.37 -4.30
CA THR A 322 -12.52 7.09 -3.30
C THR A 322 -11.91 8.41 -2.84
N SER A 323 -10.61 8.62 -3.08
CA SER A 323 -9.90 9.80 -2.58
C SER A 323 -8.75 10.22 -3.48
N ALA A 324 -8.60 11.55 -3.59
CA ALA A 324 -7.52 12.21 -4.30
C ALA A 324 -6.68 13.06 -3.34
N ARG A 325 -5.42 13.30 -3.72
CA ARG A 325 -4.53 14.26 -3.08
C ARG A 325 -4.92 15.68 -3.48
N ASP A 326 -4.35 16.65 -2.77
CA ASP A 326 -4.50 18.06 -3.11
C ASP A 326 -4.14 18.35 -4.57
N GLY A 327 -4.88 19.27 -5.17
CA GLY A 327 -4.52 19.87 -6.44
C GLY A 327 -3.27 20.75 -6.31
N ARG A 328 -3.00 21.54 -7.35
CA ARG A 328 -1.86 22.46 -7.34
C ARG A 328 -1.96 23.47 -6.20
N ILE A 329 -0.91 23.56 -5.40
CA ILE A 329 -0.77 24.57 -4.34
C ILE A 329 0.39 25.50 -4.72
N GLY A 330 0.12 26.80 -4.78
CA GLY A 330 1.11 27.84 -5.01
C GLY A 330 1.35 28.66 -3.75
N GLN A 331 2.60 28.96 -3.43
CA GLN A 331 2.98 29.80 -2.31
C GLN A 331 4.02 30.83 -2.75
N VAL A 332 3.89 32.04 -2.25
CA VAL A 332 4.82 33.14 -2.55
C VAL A 332 5.25 33.78 -1.24
N ALA A 333 6.54 34.03 -1.10
CA ALA A 333 7.14 34.68 0.04
C ALA A 333 8.11 35.78 -0.41
N LEU A 334 8.14 36.86 0.37
CA LEU A 334 9.09 37.94 0.25
C LEU A 334 9.77 38.16 1.60
N LYS A 335 11.09 38.21 1.61
CA LYS A 335 11.87 38.47 2.82
C LYS A 335 12.88 39.57 2.55
N LEU A 336 12.86 40.59 3.42
CA LEU A 336 13.84 41.67 3.43
C LEU A 336 14.82 41.43 4.58
N SER A 337 16.11 41.40 4.27
CA SER A 337 17.20 41.31 5.27
C SER A 337 17.99 42.61 5.27
N PHE A 338 18.36 43.10 6.46
CA PHE A 338 19.06 44.38 6.68
C PHE A 338 20.21 44.22 7.68
#